data_AF-A0A968Y009-F1
#
_entry.id   AF-A0A968Y009-F1
#
_cell.length_a   1.000
_cell.length_b   1.000
_cell.length_c   1.000
_cell.angle_alpha   90.00
_cell.angle_beta   90.00
_cell.angle_gamma   90.00
#
_symmetry.space_group_name_H-M   'P 1'
#
loop_
_entity.id
_entity.type
_entity.pdbx_description
1 polymer ?
#
loop_
_entity_poly.entity_id
_entity_poly.type
_entity_poly.pdbx_seq_one_letter_code
_entity_poly.pdbx_strand_id
1 'polypeptide(L)'
;MKAIGVQHYRPTTDPHCFELFEVDIPEPQGRELLVRVRAVGVNPVDIKLRSSLTRPQEIPRILGWDAAGIVEAIGPTTTLFQAGDEVYYAGSITRPGCNAEYQLVDERIVGHKPRSLTFEQAAALPLTSITAWEALFEQLQLEPSQLQEQNSEQLAKNRDRWLLLINGAGGVGSIAIQLAKQVAGIKVIATASRP
;
A
#
# COMPACT_ATOMS: atom_id res chain seq x y z
N MET A 1 20.15 -7.30 8.51
CA MET A 1 19.57 -6.06 7.96
C MET A 1 19.14 -5.13 9.07
N LYS A 2 19.13 -3.83 8.77
CA LYS A 2 18.57 -2.79 9.61
C LYS A 2 17.05 -2.73 9.46
N ALA A 3 16.35 -2.58 10.57
CA ALA A 3 14.91 -2.39 10.61
C ALA A 3 14.52 -1.39 11.70
N ILE A 4 13.52 -0.56 11.42
CA ILE A 4 12.93 0.36 12.40
C ILE A 4 11.68 -0.28 12.97
N GLY A 5 11.67 -0.48 14.28
CA GLY A 5 10.62 -1.20 14.98
C GLY A 5 10.21 -0.56 16.30
N VAL A 6 9.27 -1.22 16.96
CA VAL A 6 8.80 -0.87 18.31
C VAL A 6 8.58 -2.14 19.12
N GLN A 7 8.99 -2.14 20.39
CA GLN A 7 8.66 -3.23 21.32
C GLN A 7 7.38 -2.97 22.10
N HIS A 8 7.01 -1.71 22.31
CA HIS A 8 5.72 -1.30 22.87
C HIS A 8 5.44 0.14 22.47
N TYR A 9 4.19 0.56 22.64
CA TYR A 9 3.79 1.93 22.38
C TYR A 9 4.48 2.90 23.34
N ARG A 10 5.06 3.96 22.78
CA ARG A 10 5.53 5.14 23.49
C ARG A 10 5.02 6.42 22.80
N PRO A 11 4.76 7.52 23.52
CA PRO A 11 4.40 8.80 22.91
C PRO A 11 5.45 9.26 21.89
N THR A 12 5.06 10.03 20.88
CA THR A 12 6.00 10.55 19.86
C THR A 12 7.03 11.54 20.42
N THR A 13 6.82 12.03 21.64
CA THR A 13 7.79 12.85 22.38
C THR A 13 8.89 12.04 23.06
N ASP A 14 8.75 10.72 23.13
CA ASP A 14 9.79 9.82 23.65
C ASP A 14 10.83 9.56 22.56
N PRO A 15 12.14 9.79 22.80
CA PRO A 15 13.18 9.54 21.80
C PRO A 15 13.29 8.06 21.38
N HIS A 16 12.77 7.13 22.18
CA HIS A 16 12.70 5.70 21.89
C HIS A 16 11.32 5.27 21.35
N CYS A 17 10.51 6.21 20.84
CA CYS A 17 9.21 5.87 20.25
C CYS A 17 9.30 5.01 18.98
N PHE A 18 10.49 4.92 18.41
CA PHE A 18 10.97 3.96 17.44
C PHE A 18 12.44 3.64 17.74
N GLU A 19 12.88 2.43 17.43
CA GLU A 19 14.26 2.02 17.63
C GLU A 19 14.80 1.30 16.39
N LEU A 20 16.11 1.41 16.19
CA LEU A 20 16.84 0.68 15.16
C LEU A 20 17.21 -0.71 15.69
N PHE A 21 16.84 -1.74 14.95
CA PHE A 21 17.19 -3.13 15.23
C PHE A 21 18.06 -3.69 14.10
N GLU A 22 19.01 -4.56 14.47
CA GLU A 22 19.67 -5.46 13.54
C GLU A 22 19.01 -6.83 13.64
N VAL A 23 18.47 -7.30 12.53
CA VAL A 23 17.74 -8.57 12.42
C VAL A 23 18.27 -9.37 11.23
N ASP A 24 18.09 -10.68 11.24
CA ASP A 24 18.51 -11.52 10.12
C ASP A 24 17.74 -11.19 8.82
N ILE A 25 18.38 -11.39 7.68
CA ILE A 25 17.68 -11.33 6.38
C ILE A 25 16.96 -12.67 6.22
N PRO A 26 15.63 -12.69 6.12
CA PRO A 26 14.89 -13.93 6.00
C PRO A 26 15.02 -14.52 4.59
N GLU A 27 15.00 -15.85 4.48
CA GLU A 27 14.97 -16.55 3.20
C GLU A 27 13.53 -16.72 2.71
N PRO A 28 13.21 -16.39 1.44
CA PRO A 28 11.86 -16.53 0.91
C PRO A 28 11.46 -18.00 0.75
N GLN A 29 10.27 -18.35 1.25
CA GLN A 29 9.69 -19.69 1.17
C GLN A 29 8.45 -19.71 0.30
N GLY A 30 8.12 -20.87 -0.29
CA GLY A 30 6.92 -21.03 -1.12
C GLY A 30 6.80 -19.96 -2.21
N ARG A 31 5.77 -19.13 -2.12
CA ARG A 31 5.43 -18.05 -3.07
C ARG A 31 5.94 -16.67 -2.66
N GLU A 32 6.87 -16.61 -1.73
CA GLU A 32 7.38 -15.35 -1.21
C GLU A 32 8.38 -14.70 -2.17
N LEU A 33 8.40 -13.37 -2.14
CA LEU A 33 9.45 -12.54 -2.69
C LEU A 33 10.21 -11.93 -1.51
N LEU A 34 11.52 -12.01 -1.54
CA LEU A 34 12.38 -11.16 -0.73
C LEU A 34 12.62 -9.88 -1.52
N VAL A 35 12.10 -8.76 -1.04
CA VAL A 35 12.22 -7.47 -1.71
C VAL A 35 13.22 -6.60 -0.96
N ARG A 36 14.22 -6.08 -1.68
CA ARG A 36 15.08 -5.00 -1.20
C ARG A 36 14.32 -3.68 -1.31
N VAL A 37 13.95 -3.12 -0.16
CA VAL A 37 13.11 -1.92 -0.08
C VAL A 37 13.90 -0.70 -0.54
N ARG A 38 13.30 0.10 -1.42
CA ARG A 38 13.90 1.33 -1.97
C ARG A 38 13.20 2.58 -1.48
N ALA A 39 11.88 2.51 -1.29
CA ALA A 39 11.08 3.56 -0.70
C ALA A 39 9.90 2.97 0.07
N VAL A 40 9.41 3.72 1.04
CA VAL A 40 8.22 3.37 1.85
C VAL A 40 7.22 4.52 1.88
N GLY A 41 5.95 4.18 1.96
CA GLY A 41 4.87 5.10 2.30
C GLY A 41 4.48 4.96 3.78
N VAL A 42 4.05 6.07 4.39
CA VAL A 42 3.53 6.09 5.77
C VAL A 42 2.06 6.43 5.75
N ASN A 43 1.25 5.60 6.40
CA ASN A 43 -0.20 5.71 6.40
C ASN A 43 -0.77 5.90 7.82
N PRO A 44 -2.02 6.37 7.95
CA PRO A 44 -2.69 6.44 9.26
C PRO A 44 -2.80 5.08 9.97
N VAL A 45 -2.81 3.96 9.23
CA VAL A 45 -2.83 2.61 9.83
C VAL A 45 -1.56 2.34 10.64
N ASP A 46 -0.41 2.90 10.24
CA ASP A 46 0.85 2.74 10.97
C ASP A 46 0.76 3.30 12.38
N ILE A 47 0.17 4.50 12.50
CA ILE A 47 0.00 5.17 13.79
C ILE A 47 -0.98 4.37 14.66
N LYS A 48 -2.08 3.88 14.06
CA LYS A 48 -3.09 3.08 14.78
C LYS A 48 -2.51 1.77 15.30
N LEU A 49 -1.79 1.04 14.45
CA LEU A 49 -1.15 -0.23 14.83
C LEU A 49 -0.02 -0.02 15.83
N ARG A 50 0.74 1.07 15.72
CA ARG A 50 1.73 1.41 16.76
C ARG A 50 1.07 1.68 18.11
N SER A 51 -0.06 2.41 18.11
CA SER A 51 -0.79 2.75 19.34
C SER A 51 -1.46 1.58 20.04
N SER A 52 -1.73 0.48 19.32
CA SER A 52 -2.35 -0.71 19.91
C SER A 52 -1.36 -1.62 20.66
N LEU A 53 -0.05 -1.37 20.54
CA LEU A 53 1.01 -2.16 21.19
C LEU A 53 1.17 -1.80 22.68
N THR A 54 0.13 -1.99 23.47
CA THR A 54 0.08 -1.59 24.88
C THR A 54 0.90 -2.50 25.81
N ARG A 55 1.38 -3.64 25.32
CA ARG A 55 2.22 -4.59 26.07
C ARG A 55 3.57 -4.76 25.39
N PRO A 56 4.67 -4.88 26.15
CA PRO A 56 5.98 -5.25 25.62
C PRO A 56 5.91 -6.51 24.75
N GLN A 57 6.51 -6.43 23.58
CA GLN A 57 6.74 -7.52 22.66
C GLN A 57 8.16 -8.03 22.84
N GLU A 58 8.34 -9.35 22.89
CA GLU A 58 9.68 -9.96 22.92
C GLU A 58 10.43 -9.70 21.61
N ILE A 59 9.72 -9.84 20.48
CA ILE A 59 10.21 -9.56 19.14
C ILE A 59 9.75 -8.16 18.74
N PRO A 60 10.64 -7.27 18.26
CA PRO A 60 10.25 -5.94 17.84
C PRO A 60 9.25 -6.02 16.69
N ARG A 61 8.18 -5.23 16.79
CA ARG A 61 7.20 -5.08 15.73
C ARG A 61 7.74 -4.12 14.69
N ILE A 62 8.06 -4.64 13.51
CA ILE A 62 8.38 -3.82 12.33
C ILE A 62 7.07 -3.39 11.66
N LEU A 63 6.88 -2.08 11.51
CA LEU A 63 5.68 -1.45 10.91
C LEU A 63 5.93 -1.11 9.42
N GLY A 64 4.96 -0.50 8.74
CA GLY A 64 5.06 -0.10 7.34
C GLY A 64 4.25 -1.02 6.41
N TRP A 65 3.33 -0.43 5.64
CA TRP A 65 2.42 -1.12 4.72
C TRP A 65 2.30 -0.42 3.37
N ASP A 66 3.40 0.16 2.90
CA ASP A 66 3.53 0.69 1.55
C ASP A 66 5.00 0.66 1.17
N ALA A 67 5.33 -0.11 0.14
CA ALA A 67 6.71 -0.29 -0.28
C ALA A 67 6.83 -0.22 -1.80
N ALA A 68 7.99 0.25 -2.26
CA ALA A 68 8.49 -0.02 -3.59
C ALA A 68 9.95 -0.46 -3.50
N GLY A 69 10.33 -1.45 -4.29
CA GLY A 69 11.63 -2.10 -4.17
C GLY A 69 11.97 -2.98 -5.35
N ILE A 70 13.06 -3.73 -5.18
CA ILE A 70 13.54 -4.67 -6.20
C ILE A 70 13.46 -6.07 -5.59
N VAL A 71 12.93 -7.04 -6.34
CA VAL A 71 12.95 -8.44 -5.93
C VAL A 71 14.40 -8.91 -5.87
N GLU A 72 14.89 -9.22 -4.68
CA GLU A 72 16.24 -9.72 -4.42
C GLU A 72 16.29 -11.24 -4.64
N ALA A 73 15.30 -11.96 -4.13
CA ALA A 73 15.19 -13.41 -4.25
C ALA A 73 13.72 -13.86 -4.27
N ILE A 74 13.47 -15.08 -4.74
CA ILE A 74 12.13 -15.68 -4.85
C ILE A 74 12.09 -17.03 -4.13
N GLY A 75 10.92 -17.36 -3.60
CA GLY A 75 10.65 -18.67 -3.05
C GLY A 75 10.51 -19.74 -4.15
N PRO A 76 10.63 -21.04 -3.79
CA PRO A 76 10.68 -22.13 -4.76
C PRO A 76 9.42 -22.33 -5.61
N THR A 77 8.27 -21.79 -5.21
CA THR A 77 6.99 -21.93 -5.93
C THR A 77 6.43 -20.62 -6.48
N THR A 78 7.22 -19.55 -6.42
CA THR A 78 6.93 -18.27 -7.06
C THR A 78 6.91 -18.42 -8.59
N THR A 79 5.95 -17.78 -9.24
CA THR A 79 5.71 -17.88 -10.69
C THR A 79 5.40 -16.55 -11.37
N LEU A 80 5.04 -15.51 -10.61
CA LEU A 80 4.61 -14.21 -11.14
C LEU A 80 5.76 -13.20 -11.27
N PHE A 81 6.87 -13.42 -10.56
CA PHE A 81 8.01 -12.50 -10.50
C PHE A 81 9.34 -13.25 -10.49
N GLN A 82 10.41 -12.53 -10.79
CA GLN A 82 11.80 -13.01 -10.74
C GLN A 82 12.72 -11.99 -10.06
N ALA A 83 13.91 -12.42 -9.67
CA ALA A 83 14.94 -11.53 -9.13
C ALA A 83 15.28 -10.43 -10.15
N GLY A 84 15.44 -9.20 -9.66
CA GLY A 84 15.66 -7.99 -10.45
C GLY A 84 14.40 -7.22 -10.83
N ASP A 85 13.21 -7.78 -10.66
CA ASP A 85 11.96 -7.06 -10.95
C ASP A 85 11.76 -5.87 -10.01
N GLU A 86 11.38 -4.71 -10.57
CA GLU A 86 10.92 -3.57 -9.78
C GLU A 86 9.44 -3.74 -9.41
N VAL A 87 9.14 -3.68 -8.12
CA VAL A 87 7.81 -4.00 -7.56
C VAL A 87 7.33 -2.94 -6.58
N TYR A 88 6.02 -2.91 -6.34
CA TYR A 88 5.37 -2.08 -5.34
C TYR A 88 4.15 -2.81 -4.73
N TYR A 89 3.87 -2.59 -3.45
CA TYR A 89 2.83 -3.33 -2.71
C TYR A 89 2.51 -2.70 -1.34
N ALA A 90 1.35 -3.05 -0.77
CA ALA A 90 0.93 -2.63 0.58
C ALA A 90 1.31 -3.66 1.68
N GLY A 91 1.62 -4.90 1.30
CA GLY A 91 2.03 -5.95 2.24
C GLY A 91 0.86 -6.47 3.07
N SER A 92 1.14 -6.99 4.27
CA SER A 92 0.10 -7.52 5.18
C SER A 92 0.38 -7.15 6.63
N ILE A 93 -0.68 -6.81 7.37
CA ILE A 93 -0.62 -6.53 8.80
C ILE A 93 -0.34 -7.76 9.67
N THR A 94 -0.40 -8.97 9.10
CA THR A 94 -0.09 -10.21 9.83
C THR A 94 1.39 -10.58 9.76
N ARG A 95 2.20 -9.79 9.06
CA ARG A 95 3.65 -10.02 8.83
C ARG A 95 4.46 -8.79 9.26
N PRO A 96 5.80 -8.92 9.43
CA PRO A 96 6.68 -7.77 9.55
C PRO A 96 6.50 -6.79 8.38
N GLY A 97 6.44 -5.49 8.70
CA GLY A 97 6.23 -4.43 7.73
C GLY A 97 7.49 -4.02 6.94
N CYS A 98 7.34 -2.98 6.11
CA CYS A 98 8.36 -2.53 5.16
C CYS A 98 9.37 -1.53 5.72
N ASN A 99 9.29 -1.14 7.00
CA ASN A 99 10.29 -0.26 7.63
C ASN A 99 11.60 -1.00 7.93
N ALA A 100 12.17 -1.65 6.92
CA ALA A 100 13.38 -2.46 6.95
C ALA A 100 14.08 -2.43 5.58
N GLU A 101 15.36 -2.81 5.53
CA GLU A 101 16.09 -2.88 4.25
C GLU A 101 15.54 -3.99 3.32
N TYR A 102 14.99 -5.07 3.89
CA TYR A 102 14.35 -6.15 3.15
C TYR A 102 13.03 -6.55 3.79
N GLN A 103 12.11 -7.06 2.97
CA GLN A 103 10.83 -7.58 3.43
C GLN A 103 10.42 -8.80 2.62
N LEU A 104 9.83 -9.80 3.29
CA LEU A 104 9.12 -10.88 2.63
C LEU A 104 7.66 -10.51 2.36
N VAL A 105 7.22 -10.74 1.14
CA VAL A 105 5.84 -10.51 0.70
C VAL A 105 5.37 -11.65 -0.22
N ASP A 106 4.10 -12.02 -0.15
CA ASP A 106 3.54 -13.05 -1.05
C ASP A 106 3.33 -12.46 -2.45
N GLU A 107 3.78 -13.16 -3.50
CA GLU A 107 3.71 -12.67 -4.89
C GLU A 107 2.30 -12.23 -5.32
N ARG A 108 1.23 -12.79 -4.73
CA ARG A 108 -0.15 -12.52 -5.15
C ARG A 108 -0.67 -11.16 -4.72
N ILE A 109 0.03 -10.50 -3.80
CA ILE A 109 -0.31 -9.14 -3.32
C ILE A 109 0.72 -8.10 -3.78
N VAL A 110 1.45 -8.42 -4.84
CA VAL A 110 2.50 -7.57 -5.41
C VAL A 110 2.15 -7.18 -6.83
N GLY A 111 2.44 -5.93 -7.20
CA GLY A 111 2.39 -5.45 -8.58
C GLY A 111 3.77 -5.07 -9.09
N HIS A 112 3.96 -5.09 -10.41
CA HIS A 112 5.12 -4.46 -11.02
C HIS A 112 5.05 -2.95 -10.86
N LYS A 113 6.16 -2.35 -10.43
CA LYS A 113 6.26 -0.90 -10.32
C LYS A 113 6.10 -0.27 -11.71
N PRO A 114 5.24 0.75 -11.88
CA PRO A 114 5.17 1.48 -13.15
C PRO A 114 6.54 2.05 -13.54
N ARG A 115 6.96 1.80 -14.78
CA ARG A 115 8.27 2.25 -15.30
C ARG A 115 8.40 3.77 -15.37
N SER A 116 7.28 4.48 -15.46
CA SER A 116 7.23 5.95 -15.53
C SER A 116 7.38 6.64 -14.17
N LEU A 117 7.35 5.89 -13.06
CA LEU A 117 7.42 6.44 -11.71
C LEU A 117 8.78 6.14 -11.06
N THR A 118 9.23 7.02 -10.18
CA THR A 118 10.34 6.71 -9.27
C THR A 118 9.88 5.72 -8.17
N PHE A 119 10.80 5.18 -7.37
CA PHE A 119 10.43 4.32 -6.24
C PHE A 119 9.59 5.07 -5.21
N GLU A 120 9.94 6.32 -4.91
CA GLU A 120 9.22 7.18 -3.95
C GLU A 120 7.80 7.48 -4.41
N GLN A 121 7.63 7.80 -5.70
CA GLN A 121 6.30 8.01 -6.29
C GLN A 121 5.47 6.73 -6.28
N ALA A 122 6.09 5.59 -6.60
CA ALA A 122 5.39 4.31 -6.60
C ALA A 122 5.00 3.86 -5.20
N ALA A 123 5.84 4.07 -4.18
CA ALA A 123 5.56 3.70 -2.79
C ALA A 123 4.40 4.50 -2.17
N ALA A 124 4.02 5.65 -2.75
CA ALA A 124 2.86 6.42 -2.28
C ALA A 124 1.50 5.85 -2.70
N LEU A 125 1.49 4.86 -3.58
CA LEU A 125 0.27 4.36 -4.24
C LEU A 125 -0.38 3.12 -3.59
N PRO A 126 0.32 2.06 -3.15
CA PRO A 126 -0.29 0.73 -3.04
C PRO A 126 -1.51 0.68 -2.11
N LEU A 127 -1.34 1.03 -0.83
CA LEU A 127 -2.40 0.96 0.17
C LEU A 127 -3.55 1.90 -0.17
N THR A 128 -3.22 3.14 -0.54
CA THR A 128 -4.25 4.15 -0.87
C THR A 128 -5.03 3.77 -2.11
N SER A 129 -4.36 3.21 -3.12
CA SER A 129 -4.98 2.79 -4.38
C SER A 129 -5.87 1.58 -4.20
N ILE A 130 -5.40 0.53 -3.52
CA ILE A 130 -6.22 -0.67 -3.25
C ILE A 130 -7.43 -0.29 -2.39
N THR A 131 -7.24 0.52 -1.35
CA THR A 131 -8.36 0.99 -0.51
C THR A 131 -9.40 1.76 -1.33
N ALA A 132 -8.96 2.68 -2.19
CA ALA A 132 -9.86 3.42 -3.06
C ALA A 132 -10.55 2.50 -4.08
N TRP A 133 -9.82 1.53 -4.64
CA TRP A 133 -10.33 0.58 -5.61
C TRP A 133 -11.44 -0.29 -5.02
N GLU A 134 -11.18 -0.94 -3.88
CA GLU A 134 -12.17 -1.77 -3.18
C GLU A 134 -13.42 -0.95 -2.83
N ALA A 135 -13.25 0.26 -2.30
CA ALA A 135 -14.37 1.14 -1.96
C ALA A 135 -15.22 1.51 -3.19
N LEU A 136 -14.60 1.85 -4.32
CA LEU A 136 -15.30 2.32 -5.52
C LEU A 136 -15.92 1.16 -6.32
N PHE A 137 -15.19 0.09 -6.55
CA PHE A 137 -15.56 -0.94 -7.53
C PHE A 137 -16.12 -2.19 -6.89
N GLU A 138 -15.73 -2.53 -5.66
CA GLU A 138 -16.24 -3.73 -4.98
C GLU A 138 -17.40 -3.42 -4.05
N GLN A 139 -17.27 -2.34 -3.26
CA GLN A 139 -18.29 -1.94 -2.29
C GLN A 139 -19.40 -1.11 -2.93
N LEU A 140 -19.04 -0.01 -3.62
CA LEU A 140 -20.02 0.83 -4.32
C LEU A 140 -20.44 0.27 -5.68
N GLN A 141 -19.77 -0.80 -6.15
CA GLN A 141 -20.08 -1.48 -7.41
C GLN A 141 -20.19 -0.51 -8.60
N LEU A 142 -19.29 0.48 -8.64
CA LEU A 142 -19.12 1.27 -9.85
C LEU A 142 -18.59 0.38 -10.96
N GLU A 143 -19.09 0.54 -12.17
CA GLU A 143 -18.60 -0.22 -13.32
C GLU A 143 -17.33 0.45 -13.88
N PRO A 144 -16.20 -0.27 -13.99
CA PRO A 144 -14.98 0.25 -14.64
C PRO A 144 -15.21 0.44 -16.14
N SER A 145 -15.42 1.67 -16.57
CA SER A 145 -15.73 2.02 -17.96
C SER A 145 -14.55 1.88 -18.94
N GLN A 146 -13.31 1.93 -18.44
CA GLN A 146 -12.09 1.85 -19.26
C GLN A 146 -11.45 0.46 -19.32
N LEU A 147 -11.85 -0.48 -18.46
CA LEU A 147 -11.30 -1.85 -18.44
C LEU A 147 -12.14 -2.84 -19.26
N GLN A 148 -13.31 -2.43 -19.72
CA GLN A 148 -14.18 -3.23 -20.57
C GLN A 148 -14.27 -2.53 -21.92
N GLU A 149 -13.81 -3.20 -22.98
CA GLU A 149 -13.84 -2.69 -24.34
C GLU A 149 -15.25 -2.18 -24.71
N GLN A 150 -15.34 -0.87 -24.93
CA GLN A 150 -16.23 -0.20 -25.87
C GLN A 150 -17.70 -0.67 -25.98
N ASN A 151 -18.40 -0.95 -24.88
CA ASN A 151 -19.88 -0.97 -24.92
C ASN A 151 -20.44 0.36 -24.43
N SER A 152 -20.95 1.15 -25.40
CA SER A 152 -21.55 2.48 -25.22
C SER A 152 -22.69 2.53 -24.21
N GLU A 153 -23.36 1.41 -23.92
CA GLU A 153 -24.43 1.31 -22.92
C GLU A 153 -23.91 1.28 -21.47
N GLN A 154 -22.75 0.69 -21.18
CA GLN A 154 -22.18 0.68 -19.81
C GLN A 154 -21.60 2.05 -19.42
N LEU A 155 -20.99 2.75 -20.38
CA LEU A 155 -20.61 4.16 -20.23
C LEU A 155 -21.81 5.09 -19.97
N ALA A 156 -23.05 4.65 -20.26
CA ALA A 156 -24.25 5.42 -19.93
C ALA A 156 -24.69 5.23 -18.46
N LYS A 157 -24.44 4.05 -17.84
CA LYS A 157 -24.92 3.73 -16.49
C LYS A 157 -24.33 4.62 -15.38
N ASN A 158 -23.11 5.11 -15.59
CA ASN A 158 -22.39 5.95 -14.64
C ASN A 158 -22.48 7.45 -14.94
N ARG A 159 -22.89 7.85 -16.16
CA ARG A 159 -22.73 9.21 -16.68
C ARG A 159 -23.52 10.28 -15.90
N ASP A 160 -24.64 9.87 -15.30
CA ASP A 160 -25.49 10.75 -14.48
C ASP A 160 -25.25 10.59 -12.97
N ARG A 161 -24.29 9.74 -12.57
CA ARG A 161 -23.95 9.51 -11.16
C ARG A 161 -22.91 10.52 -10.68
N TRP A 162 -23.05 10.88 -9.41
CA TRP A 162 -22.14 11.78 -8.70
C TRP A 162 -21.60 11.06 -7.45
N LEU A 163 -20.31 11.16 -7.22
CA LEU A 163 -19.66 10.72 -5.99
C LEU A 163 -19.34 11.93 -5.11
N LEU A 164 -19.79 11.89 -3.86
CA LEU A 164 -19.36 12.80 -2.82
C LEU A 164 -18.21 12.15 -2.03
N LEU A 165 -17.03 12.75 -2.08
CA LEU A 165 -15.87 12.39 -1.27
C LEU A 165 -15.68 13.41 -0.14
N ILE A 166 -16.01 13.02 1.08
CA ILE A 166 -15.75 13.85 2.26
C ILE A 166 -14.27 13.74 2.62
N ASN A 167 -13.59 14.87 2.87
CA ASN A 167 -12.16 14.96 3.16
C ASN A 167 -11.27 14.42 2.02
N GLY A 168 -11.57 14.80 0.78
CA GLY A 168 -10.95 14.27 -0.44
C GLY A 168 -9.48 14.63 -0.65
N ALA A 169 -8.90 15.51 0.17
CA ALA A 169 -7.50 15.95 0.03
C ALA A 169 -6.45 15.00 0.67
N GLY A 170 -6.88 13.92 1.32
CA GLY A 170 -5.97 12.90 1.89
C GLY A 170 -5.40 11.92 0.85
N GLY A 171 -4.59 10.96 1.30
CA GLY A 171 -3.97 9.95 0.42
C GLY A 171 -5.00 9.13 -0.38
N VAL A 172 -5.93 8.46 0.30
CA VAL A 172 -7.02 7.71 -0.35
C VAL A 172 -7.90 8.62 -1.21
N GLY A 173 -8.27 9.80 -0.70
CA GLY A 173 -9.11 10.75 -1.43
C GLY A 173 -8.49 11.18 -2.77
N SER A 174 -7.18 11.46 -2.77
CA SER A 174 -6.43 11.89 -3.95
C SER A 174 -6.45 10.87 -5.09
N ILE A 175 -6.27 9.58 -4.78
CA ILE A 175 -6.31 8.53 -5.80
C ILE A 175 -7.76 8.12 -6.14
N ALA A 176 -8.68 8.14 -5.17
CA ALA A 176 -10.10 7.85 -5.41
C ALA A 176 -10.73 8.82 -6.41
N ILE A 177 -10.41 10.13 -6.33
CA ILE A 177 -10.87 11.13 -7.31
C ILE A 177 -10.41 10.76 -8.72
N GLN A 178 -9.15 10.32 -8.86
CA GLN A 178 -8.58 9.94 -10.16
C GLN A 178 -9.23 8.68 -10.71
N LEU A 179 -9.35 7.62 -9.90
CA LEU A 179 -10.01 6.37 -10.29
C LEU A 179 -11.48 6.58 -10.66
N ALA A 180 -12.22 7.35 -9.86
CA ALA A 180 -13.62 7.67 -10.14
C ALA A 180 -13.79 8.41 -11.48
N LYS A 181 -12.92 9.39 -11.77
CA LYS A 181 -13.01 10.17 -13.02
C LYS A 181 -12.50 9.41 -14.24
N GLN A 182 -11.34 8.77 -14.13
CA GLN A 182 -10.68 8.14 -15.27
C GLN A 182 -11.27 6.75 -15.52
N VAL A 183 -11.39 5.91 -14.50
CA VAL A 183 -11.80 4.52 -14.68
C VAL A 183 -13.33 4.39 -14.70
N ALA A 184 -14.05 5.01 -13.77
CA ALA A 184 -15.51 4.87 -13.69
C ALA A 184 -16.27 5.88 -14.56
N GLY A 185 -15.62 6.98 -14.99
CA GLY A 185 -16.24 8.04 -15.79
C GLY A 185 -17.28 8.87 -15.04
N ILE A 186 -17.18 8.97 -13.71
CA ILE A 186 -18.21 9.61 -12.86
C ILE A 186 -17.83 11.03 -12.45
N LYS A 187 -18.83 11.88 -12.17
CA LYS A 187 -18.60 13.22 -11.60
C LYS A 187 -18.25 13.10 -10.12
N VAL A 188 -17.31 13.92 -9.66
CA VAL A 188 -16.83 13.89 -8.27
C VAL A 188 -16.98 15.27 -7.64
N ILE A 189 -17.64 15.33 -6.49
CA ILE A 189 -17.61 16.45 -5.56
C ILE A 189 -16.73 16.02 -4.39
N ALA A 190 -15.70 16.80 -4.08
CA ALA A 190 -14.84 16.54 -2.94
C ALA A 190 -14.90 17.71 -1.96
N THR A 191 -14.91 17.40 -0.66
CA THR A 191 -14.76 18.41 0.39
C THR A 191 -13.31 18.45 0.87
N ALA A 192 -12.81 19.65 1.14
CA ALA A 192 -11.55 19.89 1.82
C ALA A 192 -11.66 21.19 2.60
N SER A 193 -11.02 21.25 3.76
CA SER A 193 -10.87 22.48 4.55
C SER A 193 -9.42 22.62 4.99
N ARG A 194 -9.04 23.85 5.32
CA ARG A 194 -7.81 24.19 6.03
C ARG A 194 -8.19 24.88 7.34
N PRO A 195 -7.35 24.84 8.38
CA PRO A 195 -7.50 25.71 9.54
C PRO A 195 -7.59 27.18 9.16
#